data_AF-A0A812RNT3-F1
#
_entry.id   AF-A0A812RNT3-F1
#
_cell.length_a   1.000
_cell.length_b   1.000
_cell.length_c   1.000
_cell.angle_alpha   90.00
_cell.angle_beta   90.00
_cell.angle_gamma   90.00
#
_symmetry.space_group_name_H-M   'P 1'
#
loop_
_entity.id
_entity.type
_entity.pdbx_description
1 polymer ?
#
loop_
_entity_poly.entity_id
_entity_poly.type
_entity_poly.pdbx_seq_one_letter_code
_entity_poly.pdbx_strand_id
1 'polypeptide(L)'
;MAACERAGDWEMALAVLSVMLVARVMPDTISYGSLISACEKAAHWQLAVHLLVSMCSVDVVANVVTFNAAISACEQRGRWPVALALLGTLNDRMLQPDMVSYNSALSSCEKASCWQPALQLFTDLAPGRLRPNAITFGAALGACRGAWQQAAWLLRAMPAERVVANAVCLGEAAEAFERGALSQPLAGVLGALSDADIATALRVEQHC
;
A
#
# COMPACT_ATOMS: atom_id res chain seq x y z
N MET A 1 -1.49 -24.33 -18.63
CA MET A 1 -1.97 -23.48 -17.52
C MET A 1 -1.55 -22.00 -17.68
N ALA A 2 -1.44 -21.46 -18.90
CA ALA A 2 -1.08 -20.03 -19.14
C ALA A 2 -2.27 -19.17 -19.64
N ALA A 3 -3.48 -19.74 -19.70
CA ALA A 3 -4.64 -19.08 -20.29
C ALA A 3 -5.29 -18.03 -19.37
N CYS A 4 -5.16 -18.18 -18.05
CA CYS A 4 -5.81 -17.28 -17.07
C CYS A 4 -4.97 -16.02 -16.73
N GLU A 5 -3.75 -15.88 -17.24
CA GLU A 5 -2.89 -14.74 -16.89
C GLU A 5 -3.19 -13.48 -17.71
N ARG A 6 -3.84 -13.59 -18.88
CA ARG A 6 -3.94 -12.48 -19.85
C ARG A 6 -5.25 -11.67 -19.80
N ALA A 7 -6.24 -12.05 -19.02
CA ALA A 7 -7.43 -11.25 -18.79
C ALA A 7 -7.98 -11.55 -17.40
N GLY A 8 -8.65 -10.57 -16.77
CA GLY A 8 -9.23 -10.67 -15.43
C GLY A 8 -10.40 -11.66 -15.31
N ASP A 9 -10.28 -12.86 -15.86
CA ASP A 9 -11.28 -13.92 -15.83
C ASP A 9 -11.15 -14.74 -14.54
N TRP A 10 -11.25 -14.05 -13.39
CA TRP A 10 -11.30 -14.69 -12.08
C TRP A 10 -12.47 -15.68 -11.99
N GLU A 11 -13.55 -15.45 -12.74
CA GLU A 11 -14.70 -16.36 -12.88
C GLU A 11 -14.30 -17.69 -13.53
N MET A 12 -13.51 -17.66 -14.61
CA MET A 12 -13.02 -18.86 -15.28
C MET A 12 -12.05 -19.61 -14.38
N ALA A 13 -11.17 -18.88 -13.68
CA ALA A 13 -10.23 -19.50 -12.74
C ALA A 13 -10.96 -20.13 -11.53
N LEU A 14 -12.06 -19.53 -11.05
CA LEU A 14 -12.95 -20.13 -10.06
C LEU A 14 -13.67 -21.38 -10.59
N ALA A 15 -14.14 -21.33 -11.84
CA ALA A 15 -14.76 -22.48 -12.49
C ALA A 15 -13.77 -23.65 -12.64
N VAL A 16 -12.51 -23.36 -12.96
CA VAL A 16 -11.44 -24.38 -12.98
C VAL A 16 -11.21 -24.94 -11.57
N LEU A 17 -11.18 -24.11 -10.53
CA LEU A 17 -11.02 -24.57 -9.15
C LEU A 17 -12.21 -25.47 -8.72
N SER A 18 -13.45 -25.08 -9.04
CA SER A 18 -14.63 -25.87 -8.71
C SER A 18 -14.64 -27.21 -9.43
N VAL A 19 -14.24 -27.23 -10.71
CA VAL A 19 -14.06 -28.47 -11.47
C VAL A 19 -12.96 -29.35 -10.87
N MET A 20 -11.82 -28.79 -10.44
CA MET A 20 -10.76 -29.55 -9.76
C MET A 20 -11.27 -30.19 -8.47
N LEU A 21 -12.02 -29.45 -7.64
CA LEU A 21 -12.61 -29.96 -6.41
C LEU A 21 -13.62 -31.08 -6.67
N VAL A 22 -14.49 -30.93 -7.68
CA VAL A 22 -15.44 -31.97 -8.10
C VAL A 22 -14.73 -33.20 -8.66
N ALA A 23 -13.65 -33.00 -9.42
CA ALA A 23 -12.80 -34.06 -9.97
C ALA A 23 -11.85 -34.68 -8.93
N ARG A 24 -11.90 -34.25 -7.66
CA ARG A 24 -11.00 -34.66 -6.56
C ARG A 24 -9.52 -34.46 -6.86
N VAL A 25 -9.19 -33.47 -7.69
CA VAL A 25 -7.82 -33.02 -7.92
C VAL A 25 -7.47 -32.00 -6.85
N MET A 26 -6.42 -32.28 -6.07
CA MET A 26 -5.94 -31.37 -5.03
C MET A 26 -5.36 -30.09 -5.69
N PRO A 27 -5.95 -28.90 -5.44
CA PRO A 27 -5.38 -27.66 -5.91
C PRO A 27 -4.07 -27.37 -5.17
N ASP A 28 -3.04 -27.02 -5.94
CA ASP A 28 -1.71 -26.71 -5.44
C ASP A 28 -1.51 -25.20 -5.24
N THR A 29 -0.34 -24.83 -4.72
CA THR A 29 0.06 -23.43 -4.53
C THR A 29 -0.04 -22.60 -5.80
N ILE A 30 0.22 -23.21 -6.97
CA ILE A 30 0.17 -22.54 -8.27
C ILE A 30 -1.28 -22.23 -8.65
N SER A 31 -2.20 -23.17 -8.42
CA SER A 31 -3.63 -23.01 -8.70
C SER A 31 -4.23 -21.86 -7.89
N TYR A 32 -3.97 -21.82 -6.58
CA TYR A 32 -4.40 -20.73 -5.71
C TYR A 32 -3.72 -19.40 -6.04
N GLY A 33 -2.40 -19.39 -6.28
CA GLY A 33 -1.67 -18.17 -6.62
C GLY A 33 -2.14 -17.54 -7.93
N SER A 34 -2.42 -18.35 -8.95
CA SER A 34 -2.97 -17.88 -10.23
C SER A 34 -4.35 -17.26 -10.04
N LEU A 35 -5.18 -17.87 -9.20
CA LEU A 35 -6.52 -17.38 -8.90
C LEU A 35 -6.49 -16.07 -8.11
N ILE A 36 -5.67 -15.97 -7.06
CA ILE A 36 -5.50 -14.74 -6.27
C ILE A 36 -4.97 -13.61 -7.16
N SER A 37 -4.01 -13.88 -8.05
CA SER A 37 -3.53 -12.86 -9.02
C SER A 37 -4.59 -12.45 -10.05
N ALA A 38 -5.46 -13.37 -10.47
CA ALA A 38 -6.62 -13.00 -11.30
C ALA A 38 -7.60 -12.09 -10.53
N CYS A 39 -7.83 -12.36 -9.25
CA CYS A 39 -8.67 -11.52 -8.38
C CYS A 39 -8.06 -10.15 -8.10
N GLU A 40 -6.73 -10.08 -7.96
CA GLU A 40 -5.98 -8.83 -7.89
C GLU A 40 -6.23 -7.99 -9.13
N LYS A 41 -6.07 -8.54 -10.34
CA LYS A 41 -6.32 -7.81 -11.60
C LYS A 41 -7.78 -7.35 -11.74
N ALA A 42 -8.72 -8.07 -11.13
CA ALA A 42 -10.13 -7.74 -11.14
C ALA A 42 -10.58 -6.86 -9.94
N ALA A 43 -9.65 -6.44 -9.08
CA ALA A 43 -9.92 -5.65 -7.87
C ALA A 43 -10.96 -6.29 -6.91
N HIS A 44 -11.06 -7.63 -6.91
CA HIS A 44 -11.98 -8.41 -6.07
C HIS A 44 -11.29 -8.87 -4.77
N TRP A 45 -11.04 -7.91 -3.87
CA TRP A 45 -10.33 -8.16 -2.62
C TRP A 45 -11.01 -9.20 -1.72
N GLN A 46 -12.36 -9.25 -1.65
CA GLN A 46 -13.06 -10.22 -0.80
C GLN A 46 -12.72 -11.65 -1.20
N LEU A 47 -12.72 -11.90 -2.52
CA LEU A 47 -12.47 -13.22 -3.07
C LEU A 47 -11.00 -13.58 -2.93
N ALA A 48 -10.09 -12.64 -3.17
CA ALA A 48 -8.65 -12.84 -2.94
C ALA A 48 -8.34 -13.25 -1.49
N VAL A 49 -8.95 -12.57 -0.51
CA VAL A 49 -8.79 -12.89 0.92
C VAL A 49 -9.42 -14.24 1.26
N HIS A 50 -10.62 -14.52 0.76
CA HIS A 50 -11.28 -15.81 0.99
C HIS A 50 -10.46 -16.98 0.46
N LEU A 51 -9.86 -16.83 -0.72
CA LEU A 51 -9.00 -17.84 -1.32
C LEU A 51 -7.71 -18.04 -0.53
N LEU A 52 -7.11 -16.96 -0.03
CA LEU A 52 -5.92 -17.04 0.81
C LEU A 52 -6.22 -17.77 2.14
N VAL A 53 -7.38 -17.49 2.76
CA VAL A 53 -7.83 -18.22 3.96
C VAL A 53 -8.13 -19.68 3.65
N SER A 54 -8.79 -19.96 2.51
CA SER A 54 -9.07 -21.32 2.06
C SER A 54 -7.78 -22.11 1.84
N MET A 55 -6.80 -21.53 1.16
CA MET A 55 -5.48 -22.11 0.96
C MET A 55 -4.82 -22.48 2.29
N CYS A 56 -4.89 -21.58 3.28
CA CYS A 56 -4.38 -21.84 4.63
C CYS A 56 -5.14 -22.93 5.38
N SER A 57 -6.45 -23.10 5.13
CA SER A 57 -7.28 -24.12 5.79
C SER A 57 -7.09 -25.54 5.24
N VAL A 58 -6.58 -25.66 4.01
CA VAL A 58 -6.32 -26.95 3.33
C VAL A 58 -4.83 -27.33 3.45
N ASP A 59 -4.10 -26.73 4.39
CA ASP A 59 -2.66 -26.91 4.60
C ASP A 59 -1.79 -26.67 3.35
N VAL A 60 -2.29 -25.87 2.39
CA VAL A 60 -1.50 -25.44 1.24
C VAL A 60 -0.61 -24.27 1.66
N VAL A 61 0.69 -24.40 1.45
CA VAL A 61 1.69 -23.40 1.87
C VAL A 61 1.52 -22.11 1.09
N ALA A 62 0.90 -21.11 1.72
CA ALA A 62 0.87 -19.74 1.24
C ALA A 62 2.27 -19.11 1.32
N ASN A 63 2.65 -18.36 0.28
CA ASN A 63 3.94 -17.69 0.20
C ASN A 63 3.75 -16.15 0.17
N VAL A 64 4.85 -15.41 0.27
CA VAL A 64 4.83 -13.93 0.25
C VAL A 64 4.11 -13.41 -1.00
N VAL A 65 4.27 -14.06 -2.16
CA VAL A 65 3.62 -13.66 -3.41
C VAL A 65 2.09 -13.73 -3.31
N THR A 66 1.53 -14.79 -2.73
CA THR A 66 0.07 -14.93 -2.55
C THR A 66 -0.50 -13.87 -1.60
N PHE A 67 0.22 -13.53 -0.53
CA PHE A 67 -0.17 -12.43 0.36
C PHE A 67 -0.06 -11.07 -0.32
N ASN A 68 1.01 -10.82 -1.07
CA ASN A 68 1.20 -9.59 -1.82
C ASN A 68 0.05 -9.35 -2.80
N ALA A 69 -0.31 -10.36 -3.60
CA ALA A 69 -1.44 -10.24 -4.52
C ALA A 69 -2.76 -9.93 -3.80
N ALA A 70 -3.01 -10.52 -2.63
CA ALA A 70 -4.18 -10.20 -1.81
C ALA A 70 -4.14 -8.77 -1.23
N ILE A 71 -2.97 -8.30 -0.79
CA ILE A 71 -2.76 -6.93 -0.30
C ILE A 71 -2.94 -5.92 -1.44
N SER A 72 -2.37 -6.17 -2.61
CA SER A 72 -2.52 -5.32 -3.81
C SER A 72 -3.97 -5.30 -4.32
N ALA A 73 -4.72 -6.39 -4.17
CA ALA A 73 -6.17 -6.37 -4.42
C ALA A 73 -6.92 -5.43 -3.44
N CYS A 74 -6.52 -5.42 -2.16
CA CYS A 74 -7.08 -4.52 -1.15
C CYS A 74 -6.73 -3.04 -1.43
N GLU A 75 -5.52 -2.79 -1.91
CA GLU A 75 -5.03 -1.46 -2.30
C GLU A 75 -5.92 -0.80 -3.36
N GLN A 76 -6.36 -1.55 -4.39
CA GLN A 76 -7.21 -1.00 -5.46
C GLN A 76 -8.56 -0.49 -4.97
N ARG A 77 -9.04 -0.96 -3.82
CA ARG A 77 -10.31 -0.54 -3.20
C ARG A 77 -10.12 0.29 -1.92
N GLY A 78 -8.89 0.70 -1.60
CA GLY A 78 -8.58 1.47 -0.39
C GLY A 78 -8.92 0.74 0.91
N ARG A 79 -8.90 -0.60 0.92
CA ARG A 79 -9.28 -1.43 2.08
C ARG A 79 -8.11 -1.61 3.04
N TRP A 80 -7.64 -0.50 3.60
CA TRP A 80 -6.49 -0.47 4.50
C TRP A 80 -6.59 -1.37 5.75
N PRO A 81 -7.75 -1.57 6.42
CA PRO A 81 -7.79 -2.40 7.61
C PRO A 81 -7.48 -3.87 7.29
N VAL A 82 -7.92 -4.32 6.11
CA VAL A 82 -7.70 -5.69 5.64
C VAL A 82 -6.25 -5.85 5.18
N ALA A 83 -5.71 -4.88 4.47
CA ALA A 83 -4.29 -4.87 4.06
C ALA A 83 -3.34 -4.97 5.27
N LEU A 84 -3.62 -4.22 6.34
CA LEU A 84 -2.86 -4.28 7.60
C LEU A 84 -2.97 -5.64 8.29
N ALA A 85 -4.17 -6.22 8.35
CA ALA A 85 -4.37 -7.54 8.95
C ALA A 85 -3.62 -8.64 8.16
N LEU A 86 -3.57 -8.52 6.83
CA LEU A 86 -2.78 -9.42 5.98
C LEU A 86 -1.26 -9.25 6.19
N LEU A 87 -0.78 -8.03 6.38
CA LEU A 87 0.61 -7.78 6.75
C LEU A 87 0.97 -8.36 8.13
N GLY A 88 0.09 -8.20 9.12
CA GLY A 88 0.27 -8.78 10.45
C GLY A 88 0.36 -10.30 10.39
N THR A 89 -0.56 -10.93 9.63
CA THR A 89 -0.56 -12.39 9.46
C THR A 89 0.65 -12.92 8.68
N LEU A 90 1.23 -12.15 7.76
CA LEU A 90 2.53 -12.47 7.14
C LEU A 90 3.62 -12.60 8.23
N ASN A 91 3.71 -11.58 9.10
CA ASN A 91 4.71 -11.52 10.15
C ASN A 91 4.51 -12.64 11.20
N ASP A 92 3.25 -12.92 11.58
CA ASP A 92 2.90 -14.02 12.51
C ASP A 92 3.29 -15.39 11.95
N ARG A 93 3.24 -15.55 10.63
CA ARG A 93 3.66 -16.78 9.92
C ARG A 93 5.16 -16.85 9.67
N MET A 94 5.95 -15.94 10.25
CA MET A 94 7.41 -15.82 10.05
C MET A 94 7.79 -15.62 8.57
N LEU A 95 6.84 -15.23 7.72
CA LEU A 95 7.09 -14.85 6.34
C LEU A 95 7.54 -13.39 6.36
N GLN A 96 8.72 -13.10 5.80
CA GLN A 96 9.23 -11.73 5.78
C GLN A 96 8.41 -10.91 4.77
N PRO A 97 7.62 -9.92 5.21
CA PRO A 97 7.01 -8.96 4.29
C PRO A 97 8.12 -8.22 3.52
N ASP A 98 7.88 -7.98 2.24
CA ASP A 98 8.79 -7.24 1.37
C ASP A 98 8.35 -5.78 1.21
N MET A 99 9.17 -4.97 0.54
CA MET A 99 8.82 -3.57 0.24
C MET A 99 7.51 -3.46 -0.56
N VAL A 100 7.16 -4.47 -1.36
CA VAL A 100 5.92 -4.47 -2.14
C VAL A 100 4.72 -4.58 -1.21
N SER A 101 4.78 -5.48 -0.21
CA SER A 101 3.74 -5.65 0.80
C SER A 101 3.45 -4.34 1.55
N TYR A 102 4.52 -3.69 2.03
CA TYR A 102 4.42 -2.42 2.77
C TYR A 102 3.93 -1.28 1.88
N ASN A 103 4.45 -1.16 0.66
CA ASN A 103 4.03 -0.11 -0.27
C ASN A 103 2.56 -0.26 -0.66
N SER A 104 2.08 -1.47 -0.97
CA SER A 104 0.66 -1.67 -1.27
C SER A 104 -0.24 -1.41 -0.06
N ALA A 105 0.20 -1.73 1.17
CA ALA A 105 -0.55 -1.36 2.36
C ALA A 105 -0.57 0.17 2.58
N LEU A 106 0.56 0.85 2.42
CA LEU A 106 0.62 2.32 2.50
C LEU A 106 -0.23 3.00 1.43
N SER A 107 -0.16 2.55 0.17
CA SER A 107 -1.01 3.06 -0.92
C SER A 107 -2.51 2.79 -0.68
N SER A 108 -2.84 1.73 0.06
CA SER A 108 -4.22 1.52 0.50
C SER A 108 -4.67 2.55 1.56
N CYS A 109 -3.76 2.97 2.45
CA CYS A 109 -4.00 4.03 3.42
C CYS A 109 -4.07 5.41 2.76
N GLU A 110 -3.24 5.65 1.73
CA GLU A 110 -3.23 6.85 0.89
C GLU A 110 -4.61 7.09 0.27
N LYS A 111 -5.14 6.07 -0.42
CA LYS A 111 -6.48 6.11 -1.03
C LYS A 111 -7.61 6.31 -0.01
N ALA A 112 -7.40 5.86 1.22
CA ALA A 112 -8.34 6.03 2.32
C ALA A 112 -8.11 7.32 3.14
N SER A 113 -7.10 8.13 2.81
CA SER A 113 -6.71 9.33 3.56
C SER A 113 -6.53 9.09 5.07
N CYS A 114 -6.02 7.90 5.44
CA CYS A 114 -5.87 7.46 6.82
C CYS A 114 -4.40 7.57 7.25
N TRP A 115 -4.00 8.75 7.71
CA TRP A 115 -2.61 9.05 8.07
C TRP A 115 -2.10 8.31 9.30
N GLN A 116 -2.96 8.01 10.27
CA GLN A 116 -2.58 7.33 11.52
C GLN A 116 -1.99 5.92 11.28
N PRO A 117 -2.71 5.01 10.59
CA PRO A 117 -2.15 3.71 10.25
C PRO A 117 -0.99 3.79 9.25
N ALA A 118 -1.00 4.78 8.33
CA ALA A 118 0.10 4.97 7.40
C ALA A 118 1.41 5.33 8.12
N LEU A 119 1.36 6.23 9.12
CA LEU A 119 2.53 6.56 9.92
C LEU A 119 2.99 5.39 10.77
N GLN A 120 2.07 4.62 11.37
CA GLN A 120 2.46 3.42 12.13
C GLN A 120 3.21 2.43 11.24
N LEU A 121 2.68 2.14 10.04
CA LEU A 121 3.38 1.32 9.06
C LEU A 121 4.75 1.90 8.67
N PHE A 122 4.83 3.22 8.50
CA PHE A 122 6.07 3.89 8.17
C PHE A 122 7.10 3.80 9.31
N THR A 123 6.68 3.92 10.57
CA THR A 123 7.56 3.75 11.73
C THR A 123 7.96 2.30 11.95
N ASP A 124 7.09 1.35 11.57
CA ASP A 124 7.38 -0.09 11.62
C ASP A 124 8.42 -0.51 10.57
N LEU A 125 8.62 0.29 9.51
CA LEU A 125 9.76 0.19 8.61
C LEU A 125 11.04 0.67 9.34
N ALA A 126 11.52 -0.16 10.26
CA ALA A 126 12.72 0.14 11.03
C ALA A 126 13.96 0.25 10.10
N PRO A 127 14.83 1.25 10.31
CA PRO A 127 16.08 1.39 9.56
C PRO A 127 16.97 0.18 9.82
N GLY A 128 17.01 -0.75 8.86
CA GLY A 128 17.82 -1.98 8.93
C GLY A 128 17.15 -3.22 8.33
N ARG A 129 15.81 -3.27 8.28
CA ARG A 129 15.08 -4.42 7.71
C ARG A 129 14.67 -4.19 6.26
N LEU A 130 14.12 -3.01 5.97
CA LEU A 130 13.66 -2.60 4.65
C LEU A 130 13.93 -1.09 4.52
N ARG A 131 14.50 -0.65 3.39
CA ARG A 131 14.77 0.77 3.17
C ARG A 131 13.56 1.45 2.52
N PRO A 132 12.94 2.44 3.18
CA PRO A 132 11.88 3.25 2.56
C PRO A 132 12.38 3.86 1.24
N ASN A 133 11.53 3.84 0.21
CA ASN A 133 11.83 4.46 -1.09
C ASN A 133 10.88 5.64 -1.36
N ALA A 134 11.06 6.32 -2.49
CA ALA A 134 10.21 7.45 -2.86
C ALA A 134 8.72 7.09 -2.95
N ILE A 135 8.39 5.82 -3.25
CA ILE A 135 7.00 5.34 -3.29
C ILE A 135 6.43 5.25 -1.86
N THR A 136 7.21 4.73 -0.91
CA THR A 136 6.84 4.64 0.51
C THR A 136 6.55 6.01 1.09
N PHE A 137 7.44 6.99 0.84
CA PHE A 137 7.27 8.36 1.30
C PHE A 137 6.09 9.06 0.62
N GLY A 138 5.91 8.90 -0.69
CA GLY A 138 4.74 9.42 -1.42
C GLY A 138 3.44 8.89 -0.84
N ALA A 139 3.27 7.57 -0.77
CA ALA A 139 2.05 6.97 -0.21
C ALA A 139 1.76 7.42 1.24
N ALA A 140 2.79 7.57 2.07
CA ALA A 140 2.64 8.10 3.43
C ALA A 140 2.22 9.59 3.44
N LEU A 141 2.81 10.43 2.58
CA LEU A 141 2.45 11.84 2.42
C LEU A 141 1.04 12.00 1.86
N GLY A 142 0.66 11.23 0.84
CA GLY A 142 -0.69 11.20 0.29
C GLY A 142 -1.74 10.68 1.28
N ALA A 143 -1.37 9.83 2.24
CA ALA A 143 -2.23 9.45 3.36
C ALA A 143 -2.43 10.60 4.36
N CYS A 144 -1.48 11.53 4.48
CA CYS A 144 -1.50 12.71 5.35
C CYS A 144 -2.37 13.87 4.85
N ARG A 145 -3.37 13.64 4.00
CA ARG A 145 -4.33 14.68 3.55
C ARG A 145 -5.00 15.37 4.74
N GLY A 146 -4.67 16.64 4.97
CA GLY A 146 -5.17 17.46 6.08
C GLY A 146 -4.38 17.35 7.40
N ALA A 147 -3.36 16.49 7.45
CA ALA A 147 -2.48 16.28 8.60
C ALA A 147 -1.09 16.86 8.30
N TRP A 148 -1.02 18.18 8.17
CA TRP A 148 0.17 18.88 7.66
C TRP A 148 1.40 18.75 8.56
N GLN A 149 1.21 18.62 9.88
CA GLN A 149 2.31 18.47 10.84
C GLN A 149 3.06 17.15 10.59
N GLN A 150 2.30 16.10 10.32
CA GLN A 150 2.79 14.77 10.01
C GLN A 150 3.47 14.74 8.63
N ALA A 151 2.87 15.41 7.64
CA ALA A 151 3.47 15.56 6.32
C ALA A 151 4.82 16.32 6.38
N ALA A 152 4.90 17.39 7.18
CA ALA A 152 6.14 18.14 7.40
C ALA A 152 7.23 17.29 8.09
N TRP A 153 6.85 16.47 9.06
CA TRP A 153 7.77 15.54 9.72
C TRP A 153 8.33 14.51 8.72
N LEU A 154 7.47 13.91 7.89
CA LEU A 154 7.89 12.96 6.84
C LEU A 154 8.84 13.61 5.83
N LEU A 155 8.55 14.83 5.36
CA LEU A 155 9.42 15.56 4.43
C LEU A 155 10.81 15.83 5.02
N ARG A 156 10.89 16.20 6.31
CA ARG A 156 12.18 16.37 7.01
C ARG A 156 12.94 15.05 7.17
N ALA A 157 12.26 13.91 7.21
CA ALA A 157 12.88 12.60 7.30
C ALA A 157 13.45 12.09 5.95
N MET A 158 12.94 12.57 4.80
CA MET A 158 13.41 12.17 3.46
C MET A 158 14.92 12.38 3.21
N PRO A 159 15.52 13.55 3.49
CA PRO A 159 16.95 13.77 3.26
C PRO A 159 17.85 12.92 4.16
N ALA A 160 17.39 12.55 5.35
CA ALA A 160 18.12 11.68 6.27
C ALA A 160 18.27 10.25 5.71
N GLU A 161 17.25 9.77 4.97
CA GLU A 161 17.23 8.44 4.33
C GLU A 161 17.83 8.43 2.91
N ARG A 162 18.39 9.56 2.44
CA ARG A 162 18.91 9.77 1.07
C ARG A 162 17.86 9.54 -0.04
N VAL A 163 16.59 9.78 0.25
CA VAL A 163 15.52 9.70 -0.74
C VAL A 163 15.27 11.08 -1.34
N VAL A 164 15.47 11.23 -2.65
CA VAL A 164 15.17 12.48 -3.36
C VAL A 164 13.66 12.64 -3.45
N ALA A 165 13.13 13.73 -2.89
CA ALA A 165 11.73 14.09 -3.04
C ALA A 165 11.41 14.27 -4.53
N ASN A 166 10.45 13.50 -5.03
CA ASN A 166 9.95 13.65 -6.39
C ASN A 166 8.78 14.65 -6.42
N ALA A 167 8.38 15.07 -7.62
CA ALA A 167 7.27 16.01 -7.80
C ALA A 167 5.95 15.53 -7.17
N VAL A 168 5.75 14.20 -7.10
CA VAL A 168 4.57 13.59 -6.47
C VAL A 168 4.56 13.83 -4.96
N CYS A 169 5.67 13.56 -4.26
CA CYS A 169 5.79 13.79 -2.81
C CYS A 169 5.57 15.26 -2.44
N LEU A 170 6.12 16.18 -3.25
CA LEU A 170 5.95 17.62 -3.02
C LEU A 170 4.51 18.08 -3.29
N GLY A 171 3.86 17.56 -4.34
CA GLY A 171 2.45 17.86 -4.63
C GLY A 171 1.49 17.32 -3.56
N GLU A 172 1.68 16.09 -3.10
CA GLU A 172 0.87 15.50 -2.03
C GLU A 172 1.05 16.25 -0.70
N ALA A 173 2.27 16.68 -0.41
CA ALA A 173 2.53 17.51 0.75
C ALA A 173 1.86 18.89 0.62
N ALA A 174 1.95 19.54 -0.54
CA ALA A 174 1.26 20.81 -0.81
C ALA A 174 -0.26 20.69 -0.59
N GLU A 175 -0.90 19.65 -1.13
CA GLU A 175 -2.33 19.39 -0.90
C GLU A 175 -2.65 19.19 0.60
N ALA A 176 -1.77 18.52 1.34
CA ALA A 176 -1.92 18.35 2.78
C ALA A 176 -1.78 19.68 3.55
N PHE A 177 -0.87 20.56 3.12
CA PHE A 177 -0.66 21.89 3.69
C PHE A 177 -1.83 22.84 3.40
N GLU A 178 -2.34 22.88 2.17
CA GLU A 178 -3.48 23.73 1.80
C GLU A 178 -4.73 23.39 2.62
N ARG A 179 -5.04 22.10 2.73
CA ARG A 179 -6.18 21.63 3.53
C ARG A 179 -5.95 21.81 5.03
N GLY A 180 -4.71 21.70 5.50
CA GLY A 180 -4.32 21.96 6.88
C GLY A 180 -4.42 23.45 7.26
N ALA A 181 -3.99 24.35 6.38
CA ALA A 181 -4.04 25.80 6.57
C ALA A 181 -5.47 26.36 6.59
N LEU A 182 -6.40 25.71 5.89
CA LEU A 182 -7.84 26.02 6.00
C LEU A 182 -8.41 25.70 7.38
N SER A 183 -7.73 24.89 8.20
CA SER A 183 -8.20 24.45 9.52
C SER A 183 -7.53 25.12 10.73
N GLN A 184 -6.40 25.83 10.55
CA GLN A 184 -5.64 26.46 11.64
C GLN A 184 -5.16 27.87 11.30
N PRO A 185 -4.94 28.75 12.30
CA PRO A 185 -4.46 30.10 12.04
C PRO A 185 -3.08 30.10 11.34
N LEU A 186 -3.00 30.81 10.22
CA LEU A 186 -1.85 30.95 9.29
C LEU A 186 -0.48 31.19 9.95
N ALA A 187 -0.44 31.73 11.18
CA ALA A 187 0.79 31.99 11.92
C ALA A 187 1.57 30.72 12.33
N GLY A 188 0.87 29.63 12.65
CA GLY A 188 1.52 28.35 13.00
C GLY A 188 2.11 27.64 11.78
N VAL A 189 1.46 27.83 10.62
CA VAL A 189 1.90 27.30 9.33
C VAL A 189 3.20 28.00 8.89
N LEU A 190 3.25 29.33 8.96
CA LEU A 190 4.47 30.11 8.62
C LEU A 190 5.67 29.84 9.54
N GLY A 191 5.43 29.54 10.82
CA GLY A 191 6.50 29.20 11.76
C GLY A 191 7.19 27.85 11.48
N ALA A 192 6.48 26.91 10.84
CA ALA A 192 7.03 25.62 10.45
C ALA A 192 7.72 25.63 9.07
N LEU A 193 7.40 26.63 8.24
CA LEU A 193 7.88 26.81 6.86
C LEU A 193 9.23 27.57 6.75
N SER A 194 9.83 27.97 7.86
CA SER A 194 11.01 28.86 7.88
C SER A 194 12.34 28.22 7.45
N ASP A 195 12.35 26.94 7.10
CA ASP A 195 13.52 26.32 6.46
C ASP A 195 13.51 26.61 4.96
N ALA A 196 14.62 27.15 4.47
CA ALA A 196 14.85 27.72 3.13
C ALA A 196 14.47 26.80 1.94
N ASP A 197 14.23 25.51 2.20
CA ASP A 197 13.94 24.48 1.19
C ASP A 197 12.48 24.52 0.69
N ILE A 198 11.55 25.14 1.42
CA ILE A 198 10.13 25.21 0.99
C ILE A 198 9.86 26.42 0.09
N ALA A 199 10.67 27.49 0.22
CA ALA A 199 10.60 28.66 -0.64
C ALA A 199 10.95 28.35 -2.11
N THR A 200 11.70 27.29 -2.37
CA THR A 200 12.01 26.81 -3.72
C THR A 200 10.86 25.99 -4.31
N ALA A 201 10.12 25.23 -3.50
CA ALA A 201 8.96 24.47 -3.95
C ALA A 201 7.77 25.38 -4.34
N LEU A 202 7.50 26.42 -3.54
CA LEU A 202 6.41 27.39 -3.81
C LEU A 202 6.67 28.31 -5.02
N ARG A 203 7.92 28.41 -5.50
CA ARG A 203 8.23 29.19 -6.72
C ARG A 203 7.84 28.45 -8.00
N VAL A 204 7.66 27.13 -7.96
CA VAL A 204 7.31 26.33 -9.15
C VAL A 204 5.83 26.50 -9.51
N GLU A 205 4.95 26.74 -8.55
CA GLU A 205 3.51 26.94 -8.80
C GLU A 205 3.12 28.36 -9.24
N GLN A 206 4.03 29.35 -9.15
CA GLN A 206 3.73 30.70 -9.63
C GLN A 206 4.00 30.90 -11.14
N HIS A 207 4.31 29.85 -11.90
CA HIS A 207 4.61 29.92 -13.34
C HIS A 207 3.76 28.97 -14.22
N CYS A 208 2.61 28.48 -13.75
CA CYS A 208 1.59 27.83 -14.59
C CYS A 208 0.19 28.37 -14.33
#